data_AF-A0A2E5KQ82-F1
#
_entry.id   AF-A0A2E5KQ82-F1
#
_cell.length_a   1.000
_cell.length_b   1.000
_cell.length_c   1.000
_cell.angle_alpha   90.00
_cell.angle_beta   90.00
_cell.angle_gamma   90.00
#
_symmetry.space_group_name_H-M   'P 1'
#
loop_
_entity.id
_entity.type
_entity.pdbx_description
1 polymer ?
#
loop_
_entity_poly.entity_id
_entity_poly.type
_entity_poly.pdbx_seq_one_letter_code
_entity_poly.pdbx_strand_id
1 'polypeptide(L)'
;MGVRIMRHILILLSLFMAPLAVLAAAEMPQGEVVLTIVGAVEKTNRGPFDPFDNALAKAHDVTFQRAYAFDRELLEALGTKTLSLQYAGWPKRCRLMR
;
A
#
# COMPACT_ATOMS: atom_id res chain seq x y z
N MET A 1 -12.26 -51.65 13.36
CA MET A 1 -12.94 -50.63 12.52
C MET A 1 -12.55 -49.18 12.85
N GLY A 2 -12.09 -48.84 14.06
CA GLY A 2 -11.92 -47.43 14.49
C GLY A 2 -10.67 -46.69 13.97
N VAL A 3 -9.54 -47.38 13.76
CA VAL A 3 -8.26 -46.72 13.44
C VAL A 3 -8.23 -46.15 12.01
N ARG A 4 -8.87 -46.83 11.05
CA ARG A 4 -8.97 -46.35 9.66
C ARG A 4 -9.85 -45.10 9.56
N ILE A 5 -10.94 -45.07 10.32
CA ILE A 5 -11.88 -43.94 10.38
C ILE A 5 -11.21 -42.73 11.06
N MET A 6 -10.52 -42.94 12.18
CA MET A 6 -9.75 -41.90 12.88
C MET A 6 -8.66 -41.27 11.99
N ARG A 7 -7.96 -42.10 11.19
CA ARG A 7 -6.94 -41.62 10.26
C ARG A 7 -7.53 -40.78 9.13
N HIS A 8 -8.71 -41.13 8.63
CA HIS A 8 -9.39 -40.35 7.60
C HIS A 8 -9.96 -39.04 8.15
N ILE A 9 -10.46 -39.03 9.39
CA ILE A 9 -10.90 -37.82 10.08
C ILE A 9 -9.71 -36.87 10.29
N LEU A 10 -8.56 -37.37 10.74
CA LEU A 10 -7.34 -36.56 10.93
C LEU A 10 -6.81 -35.98 9.61
N ILE A 11 -6.84 -36.74 8.52
CA ILE A 11 -6.41 -36.26 7.19
C ILE A 11 -7.38 -35.19 6.67
N LEU A 12 -8.70 -35.38 6.80
CA LEU A 12 -9.70 -34.39 6.42
C LEU A 12 -9.61 -33.11 7.26
N LEU A 13 -9.29 -33.22 8.55
CA LEU A 13 -9.09 -32.06 9.41
C LEU A 13 -7.85 -31.24 9.00
N SER A 14 -6.77 -31.92 8.57
CA SER A 14 -5.55 -31.24 8.11
C SER A 14 -5.71 -30.54 6.76
N LEU A 15 -6.62 -31.01 5.89
CA LEU A 15 -6.93 -30.34 4.61
C LEU A 15 -7.75 -29.05 4.79
N PHE A 16 -8.47 -28.91 5.90
CA PHE A 16 -9.25 -27.72 6.22
C PHE A 16 -8.41 -26.59 6.83
N MET A 17 -7.16 -26.88 7.20
CA MET A 17 -6.22 -25.92 7.77
C MET A 17 -5.25 -25.35 6.73
N ALA A 18 -5.71 -25.18 5.49
CA ALA A 18 -5.00 -24.34 4.54
C ALA A 18 -4.87 -22.93 5.13
N PRO A 19 -3.69 -22.29 5.08
CA PRO A 19 -3.55 -20.94 5.58
C PRO A 19 -4.48 -20.04 4.78
N LEU A 20 -5.49 -19.47 5.43
CA LEU A 20 -6.15 -18.28 4.91
C LEU A 20 -5.03 -17.26 4.75
N ALA A 21 -4.68 -16.93 3.52
CA ALA A 21 -3.82 -15.79 3.24
C ALA A 21 -4.53 -14.58 3.84
N VAL A 22 -4.08 -14.14 5.01
CA VAL A 22 -4.57 -12.92 5.64
C VAL A 22 -4.27 -11.81 4.64
N LEU A 23 -5.31 -11.30 4.00
CA LEU A 23 -5.19 -10.12 3.17
C LEU A 23 -4.79 -9.00 4.12
N ALA A 24 -3.49 -8.68 4.17
CA ALA A 24 -2.99 -7.62 5.03
C ALA A 24 -3.76 -6.34 4.71
N ALA A 25 -4.55 -5.89 5.69
CA ALA A 25 -5.30 -4.65 5.60
C ALA A 25 -4.32 -3.51 5.28
N ALA A 26 -4.78 -2.55 4.48
CA ALA A 26 -3.97 -1.39 4.19
C ALA A 26 -3.73 -0.61 5.49
N GLU A 27 -2.49 -0.20 5.73
CA GLU A 27 -2.13 0.50 6.96
C GLU A 27 -2.71 1.92 6.93
N MET A 28 -3.44 2.27 7.98
CA MET A 28 -4.11 3.56 8.09
C MET A 28 -3.13 4.62 8.59
N PRO A 29 -3.04 5.81 7.97
CA PRO A 29 -2.31 6.92 8.56
C PRO A 29 -2.86 7.24 9.95
N GLN A 30 -1.97 7.40 10.92
CA GLN A 30 -2.29 7.80 12.29
C GLN A 30 -2.05 9.30 12.51
N GLY A 31 -1.20 9.91 11.68
CA GLY A 31 -0.89 11.33 11.70
C GLY A 31 -1.53 12.13 10.57
N GLU A 32 -1.04 13.37 10.40
CA GLU A 32 -1.45 14.23 9.30
C GLU A 32 -1.01 13.65 7.95
N VAL A 33 -1.95 13.57 7.01
CA VAL A 33 -1.69 13.06 5.66
C VAL A 33 -0.90 14.12 4.88
N VAL A 34 0.32 13.78 4.50
CA VAL A 34 1.24 14.66 3.76
C VAL A 34 1.33 14.31 2.28
N LEU A 35 0.92 13.09 1.89
CA LEU A 35 0.89 12.64 0.50
C LEU A 35 -0.34 11.77 0.25
N THR A 36 -1.05 12.04 -0.85
CA THR A 36 -2.06 11.12 -1.39
C THR A 36 -1.63 10.68 -2.79
N ILE A 37 -1.57 9.37 -3.02
CA ILE A 37 -1.32 8.77 -4.32
C ILE A 37 -2.65 8.27 -4.89
N VAL A 38 -2.91 8.56 -6.16
CA VAL A 38 -4.16 8.26 -6.88
C VAL A 38 -3.88 7.51 -8.18
N GLY A 39 -4.91 6.99 -8.84
CA GLY A 39 -4.80 6.30 -10.13
C GLY A 39 -4.80 4.77 -9.97
N ALA A 40 -3.76 4.10 -10.47
CA ALA A 40 -3.64 2.65 -10.46
C ALA A 40 -3.26 2.10 -9.06
N VAL A 41 -4.16 2.27 -8.10
CA VAL A 41 -3.97 1.91 -6.69
C VAL A 41 -4.84 0.69 -6.35
N GLU A 42 -4.22 -0.47 -6.10
CA GLU A 42 -4.93 -1.73 -5.77
C GLU A 42 -5.30 -1.88 -4.28
N LYS A 43 -4.51 -1.32 -3.37
CA LYS A 43 -4.83 -1.26 -1.95
C LYS A 43 -5.15 0.18 -1.58
N THR A 44 -6.27 0.41 -0.91
CA THR A 44 -6.70 1.75 -0.47
C THR A 44 -6.80 1.78 1.04
N ASN A 45 -6.36 2.87 1.66
CA ASN A 45 -6.47 3.13 3.10
C ASN A 45 -7.22 4.44 3.38
N ARG A 46 -7.99 4.94 2.40
CA ARG A 46 -8.83 6.12 2.58
C ARG A 46 -10.05 6.05 1.68
N GLY A 47 -11.04 6.87 2.02
CA GLY A 47 -12.22 7.08 1.19
C GLY A 47 -11.91 7.78 -0.15
N PRO A 48 -12.91 7.87 -1.04
CA PRO A 48 -12.79 8.53 -2.33
C PRO A 48 -12.53 10.04 -2.18
N PHE A 49 -12.38 10.71 -3.31
CA PHE A 49 -12.22 12.17 -3.37
C PHE A 49 -13.40 12.88 -2.69
N ASP A 50 -13.06 13.82 -1.81
CA ASP A 50 -14.00 14.76 -1.22
C ASP A 50 -13.61 16.20 -1.61
N PRO A 51 -14.51 16.99 -2.23
CA PRO A 51 -14.17 18.33 -2.72
C PRO A 51 -13.74 19.33 -1.64
N PHE A 52 -14.17 19.13 -0.37
CA PHE A 52 -13.81 19.98 0.75
C PHE A 52 -12.43 19.60 1.28
N ASP A 53 -12.20 18.32 1.57
CA ASP A 53 -10.93 17.80 2.09
C ASP A 53 -9.81 17.81 1.02
N ASN A 54 -10.17 17.83 -0.27
CA ASN A 54 -9.22 17.75 -1.38
C ASN A 54 -9.26 18.99 -2.30
N ALA A 55 -9.46 20.17 -1.70
CA ALA A 55 -9.51 21.45 -2.41
C ALA A 55 -8.30 21.71 -3.32
N LEU A 56 -7.08 21.33 -2.91
CA LEU A 56 -5.88 21.46 -3.74
C LEU A 56 -5.96 20.58 -4.99
N ALA A 57 -6.32 19.31 -4.83
CA ALA A 57 -6.49 18.39 -5.96
C ALA A 57 -7.61 18.89 -6.89
N LYS A 58 -8.71 19.39 -6.32
CA LYS A 58 -9.80 20.03 -7.07
C LYS A 58 -9.33 21.22 -7.91
N ALA A 59 -8.49 22.09 -7.34
CA ALA A 59 -7.96 23.26 -8.05
C ALA A 59 -7.07 22.90 -9.26
N HIS A 60 -6.60 21.65 -9.31
CA HIS A 60 -5.84 21.08 -10.42
C HIS A 60 -6.63 20.04 -11.23
N ASP A 61 -7.96 20.02 -11.11
CA ASP A 61 -8.87 19.10 -11.80
C ASP A 61 -8.55 17.61 -11.58
N VAL A 62 -7.93 17.27 -10.45
CA VAL A 62 -7.62 15.90 -10.05
C VAL A 62 -8.76 15.34 -9.19
N THR A 63 -9.33 14.21 -9.62
CA THR A 63 -10.34 13.44 -8.86
C THR A 63 -9.96 11.96 -8.81
N PHE A 64 -10.52 11.22 -7.86
CA PHE A 64 -10.22 9.80 -7.69
C PHE A 64 -11.31 9.05 -6.92
N GLN A 65 -11.50 7.78 -7.25
CA GLN A 65 -12.32 6.86 -6.45
C GLN A 65 -11.48 6.05 -5.46
N ARG A 66 -10.19 5.88 -5.76
CA ARG A 66 -9.26 5.04 -5.03
C ARG A 66 -7.98 5.80 -4.80
N ALA A 67 -7.50 5.77 -3.57
CA ALA A 67 -6.28 6.46 -3.19
C ALA A 67 -5.60 5.76 -2.01
N TYR A 68 -4.31 6.03 -1.87
CA TYR A 68 -3.53 5.70 -0.69
C TYR A 68 -2.98 6.99 -0.08
N ALA A 69 -3.30 7.24 1.18
CA ALA A 69 -2.76 8.34 1.96
C ALA A 69 -1.55 7.89 2.78
N PHE A 70 -0.55 8.76 2.86
CA PHE A 70 0.61 8.59 3.71
C PHE A 70 0.71 9.76 4.67
N ASP A 71 0.87 9.44 5.94
CA ASP A 71 1.49 10.34 6.90
C ASP A 71 3.02 10.18 6.85
N ARG A 72 3.73 10.91 7.71
CA ARG A 72 5.20 10.87 7.75
C ARG A 72 5.74 9.50 8.14
N GLU A 73 5.13 8.83 9.11
CA GLU A 73 5.61 7.55 9.63
C GLU A 73 5.47 6.44 8.58
N LEU A 74 4.34 6.41 7.86
CA LEU A 74 4.14 5.49 6.73
C LEU A 74 5.14 5.74 5.59
N LEU A 75 5.49 7.00 5.31
CA LEU A 75 6.53 7.30 4.30
C LEU A 75 7.90 6.80 4.73
N GLU A 76 8.29 7.02 5.99
CA GLU A 76 9.56 6.56 6.54
C GLU A 76 9.64 5.01 6.52
N ALA A 77 8.52 4.33 6.78
CA ALA A 77 8.43 2.87 6.75
C ALA A 77 8.67 2.25 5.36
N LEU A 78 8.44 2.99 4.27
CA LEU A 78 8.77 2.50 2.90
C LEU A 78 10.28 2.34 2.67
N GLY A 79 11.09 3.01 3.48
CA GLY A 79 12.53 3.07 3.34
C GLY A 79 12.98 4.07 2.27
N THR A 80 14.06 4.78 2.60
CA THR A 80 14.63 5.82 1.75
C THR A 80 15.60 5.24 0.71
N LYS A 81 15.54 5.70 -0.55
CA LYS A 81 16.49 5.31 -1.61
C LYS A 81 17.19 6.53 -2.18
N THR A 82 18.51 6.46 -2.27
CA THR A 82 19.33 7.49 -2.96
C THR A 82 19.51 7.12 -4.43
N LEU A 83 19.26 8.08 -5.32
CA LEU A 83 19.49 7.92 -6.76
C LEU A 83 20.54 8.94 -7.23
N SER A 84 21.47 8.48 -8.07
CA SER A 84 22.41 9.35 -8.77
C SER A 84 22.05 9.34 -10.26
N LEU A 85 21.65 10.48 -10.79
CA LEU A 85 21.26 10.66 -12.19
C LEU A 85 22.35 11.39 -12.96
N GLN A 86 22.59 10.94 -14.19
CA GLN A 86 23.39 11.63 -15.19
C GLN A 86 22.61 11.65 -16.50
N TYR A 87 22.31 12.85 -17.01
CA TYR A 87 21.72 13.02 -18.33
C TYR A 87 22.76 13.61 -19.30
N ALA A 88 22.54 13.37 -20.60
CA ALA A 88 23.36 13.99 -21.64
C ALA A 88 23.20 15.51 -21.58
N GLY A 89 24.32 16.25 -21.63
CA GLY A 89 24.34 17.71 -21.53
C GLY A 89 24.37 18.29 -20.11
N TRP A 90 24.27 17.47 -19.06
CA TRP A 90 24.41 17.97 -17.69
C TRP A 90 25.88 18.13 -17.27
N PRO A 91 26.25 19.26 -16.64
CA PRO A 91 27.64 19.54 -16.30
C PRO A 91 28.19 18.65 -15.17
N LYS A 92 27.34 18.00 -14.39
CA LYS A 92 27.72 17.03 -13.34
C LYS A 92 26.56 16.10 -12.97
N ARG A 93 26.89 14.98 -12.31
CA ARG A 93 25.89 14.07 -11.73
C ARG A 93 25.04 14.79 -10.70
N CYS A 94 23.72 14.61 -10.78
CA CYS A 94 22.81 15.04 -9.74
C CYS A 94 22.55 13.88 -8.78
N ARG A 95 22.80 14.10 -7.50
CA ARG A 95 22.40 13.17 -6.44
C ARG A 95 21.04 13.63 -5.92
N LEU A 96 20.02 12.82 -6.14
CA LEU A 96 18.72 13.02 -5.51
C LEU A 96 18.74 12.26 -4.18
N MET A 97 18.89 13.05 -3.11
CA MET A 97 18.60 12.64 -1.75
C MET A 97 17.17 13.10 -1.48
N ARG A 98 16.25 12.17 -1.35
CA ARG A 98 14.97 12.37 -0.68
C ARG A 98 14.89 11.29 0.37
#